data_AF-A0A183K4Z8-F1
#
_entry.id   AF-A0A183K4Z8-F1
#
_cell.length_a   1.000
_cell.length_b   1.000
_cell.length_c   1.000
_cell.angle_alpha   90.00
_cell.angle_beta   90.00
_cell.angle_gamma   90.00
#
_symmetry.space_group_name_H-M   'P 1'
#
loop_
_entity.id
_entity.type
_entity.pdbx_description
1 polymer ?
#
loop_
_entity_poly.entity_id
_entity_poly.type
_entity_poly.pdbx_seq_one_letter_code
_entity_poly.pdbx_strand_id
1 'polypeptide(L)'
;MERPNNVGDREDQSNSNGNEEIQLGSTGNQRNPSEQSWTTKAKYGRDAAILRNTGQDQRKEEQEDNNSRTRAEKVQAQAEYTEANKQVEKSIRTDRKKYVEELAMMAEKAAREGNMKQLYDTTKKLSGKYSKPERPVKDKEGKFNNS
;
A
#
# COMPACT_ATOMS: atom_id res chain seq x y z
N MET A 1 58.69 -34.76 53.54
CA MET A 1 57.25 -34.45 53.70
C MET A 1 56.61 -34.49 52.32
N GLU A 2 55.34 -34.85 52.31
CA GLU A 2 54.56 -35.37 51.20
C GLU A 2 54.22 -34.40 50.06
N ARG A 3 54.02 -35.03 48.88
CA ARG A 3 53.03 -34.77 47.82
C ARG A 3 53.29 -33.73 46.71
N PRO A 4 52.82 -34.05 45.48
CA PRO A 4 53.45 -33.65 44.23
C PRO A 4 52.64 -32.63 43.42
N ASN A 5 53.31 -32.13 42.38
CA ASN A 5 52.82 -31.26 41.31
C ASN A 5 51.48 -31.75 40.73
N ASN A 6 50.51 -30.84 40.63
CA ASN A 6 49.34 -31.05 39.78
C ASN A 6 49.42 -30.07 38.61
N VAL A 7 49.98 -30.55 37.50
CA VAL A 7 49.85 -29.90 36.19
C VAL A 7 48.59 -30.52 35.58
N GLY A 8 47.54 -29.73 35.49
CA GLY A 8 46.27 -30.13 34.90
C GLY A 8 45.77 -29.01 33.99
N ASP A 9 46.43 -28.91 32.84
CA ASP A 9 45.92 -28.17 31.69
C ASP A 9 44.63 -28.85 31.17
N ARG A 10 43.80 -28.07 30.46
CA ARG A 10 42.79 -28.55 29.48
C ARG A 10 41.46 -29.05 30.10
N GLU A 11 40.23 -28.82 29.60
CA GLU A 11 39.70 -28.71 28.24
C GLU A 11 38.38 -27.91 28.18
N ASP A 12 38.10 -27.44 26.96
CA ASP A 12 36.87 -26.82 26.44
C ASP A 12 35.56 -27.30 27.07
N GLN A 13 34.72 -26.31 27.45
CA GLN A 13 33.30 -26.54 27.62
C GLN A 13 32.65 -26.70 26.23
N SER A 14 32.66 -27.92 25.71
CA SER A 14 31.87 -28.30 24.54
C SER A 14 30.38 -28.21 24.87
N ASN A 15 29.65 -27.33 24.18
CA ASN A 15 28.19 -27.40 24.13
C ASN A 15 27.81 -28.52 23.14
N SER A 16 27.42 -29.69 23.64
CA SER A 16 26.85 -30.73 22.78
C SER A 16 25.34 -30.62 22.82
N ASN A 17 24.77 -30.00 21.79
CA ASN A 17 23.41 -30.27 21.32
C ASN A 17 23.38 -31.70 20.75
N GLY A 18 23.22 -32.69 21.63
CA GLY A 18 23.05 -34.09 21.27
C GLY A 18 21.57 -34.46 21.35
N ASN A 19 20.92 -34.57 20.21
CA ASN A 19 19.68 -35.33 20.06
C ASN A 19 20.03 -36.83 20.11
N GLU A 20 20.15 -37.38 21.32
CA GLU A 20 20.46 -38.80 21.49
C GLU A 20 19.29 -39.68 21.01
N GLU A 21 19.52 -40.43 19.93
CA GLU A 21 18.70 -41.55 19.50
C GLU A 21 18.87 -42.68 20.53
N ILE A 22 17.89 -42.80 21.43
CA ILE A 22 17.90 -43.82 22.50
C ILE A 22 17.67 -45.19 21.85
N GLN A 23 18.74 -45.98 21.68
CA GLN A 23 18.64 -47.42 21.43
C GLN A 23 18.10 -48.12 22.69
N LEU A 24 16.85 -48.58 22.63
CA LEU A 24 16.20 -49.27 23.75
C LEU A 24 16.65 -50.74 23.80
N GLY A 25 17.65 -51.01 24.66
CA GLY A 25 17.91 -52.36 25.15
C GLY A 25 16.75 -52.85 26.03
N SER A 26 16.19 -54.02 25.69
CA SER A 26 15.08 -54.66 26.39
C SER A 26 15.44 -55.05 27.82
N THR A 27 15.16 -54.17 28.79
CA THR A 27 15.06 -54.53 30.21
C THR A 27 13.66 -54.19 30.69
N GLY A 28 12.91 -55.21 31.09
CA GLY A 28 11.53 -55.12 31.54
C GLY A 28 11.41 -54.30 32.82
N ASN A 29 11.09 -53.02 32.68
CA ASN A 29 10.62 -52.17 33.76
C ASN A 29 9.17 -51.77 33.43
N GLN A 30 8.23 -52.03 34.33
CA GLN A 30 6.85 -51.58 34.17
C GLN A 30 6.84 -50.04 34.19
N ARG A 31 6.85 -49.41 33.00
CA ARG A 31 6.71 -47.96 32.87
C ARG A 31 5.38 -47.55 33.47
N ASN A 32 5.44 -46.67 34.47
CA ASN A 32 4.28 -46.22 35.23
C ASN A 32 3.28 -45.51 34.27
N PRO A 33 2.01 -45.95 34.17
CA PRO A 33 1.01 -45.36 33.26
C PRO A 33 0.82 -43.84 33.43
N SER A 34 1.14 -43.33 34.62
CA SER A 34 1.05 -41.91 34.96
C SER A 34 2.04 -41.05 34.18
N GLU A 35 3.27 -41.50 33.90
CA GLU A 35 4.24 -40.70 33.12
C GLU A 35 3.86 -40.58 31.63
N GLN A 36 3.21 -41.61 31.07
CA GLN A 36 2.65 -41.55 29.71
C GLN A 36 1.50 -40.53 29.59
N SER A 37 0.73 -40.33 30.66
CA SER A 37 -0.35 -39.32 30.69
C SER A 37 0.19 -37.88 30.65
N TRP A 38 1.19 -37.55 31.47
CA TRP A 38 1.78 -36.20 31.51
C TRP A 38 2.53 -35.85 30.23
N THR A 39 3.26 -36.79 29.64
CA THR A 39 3.97 -36.59 28.36
C THR A 39 3.01 -36.43 27.18
N THR A 40 1.86 -37.12 27.19
CA THR A 40 0.81 -36.95 26.17
C THR A 40 0.13 -35.59 26.28
N LYS A 41 -0.26 -35.17 27.50
CA LYS A 41 -0.86 -33.84 27.74
C LYS A 41 0.10 -32.69 27.34
N ALA A 42 1.39 -32.86 27.59
CA ALA A 42 2.42 -31.89 27.17
C ALA A 42 2.63 -31.84 25.64
N LYS A 43 2.39 -32.94 24.91
CA LYS A 43 2.39 -32.94 23.43
C LYS A 43 1.21 -32.17 22.88
N TYR A 44 -0.01 -32.46 23.34
CA TYR A 44 -1.21 -31.70 22.94
C TYR A 44 -1.09 -30.20 23.25
N GLY A 45 -0.50 -29.83 24.40
CA GLY A 45 -0.23 -28.43 24.73
C GLY A 45 0.75 -27.74 23.77
N ARG A 46 1.78 -28.47 23.31
CA ARG A 46 2.75 -27.96 22.31
C ARG A 46 2.12 -27.83 20.93
N ASP A 47 1.37 -28.83 20.47
CA ASP A 47 0.69 -28.79 19.17
C ASP A 47 -0.34 -27.66 19.12
N ALA A 48 -1.08 -27.44 20.21
CA ALA A 48 -2.01 -26.32 20.33
C ALA A 48 -1.30 -24.95 20.34
N ALA A 49 -0.09 -24.85 20.92
CA ALA A 49 0.71 -23.62 20.90
C ALA A 49 1.27 -23.32 19.50
N ILE A 50 1.76 -24.34 18.79
CA ILE A 50 2.24 -24.21 17.41
C ILE A 50 1.10 -23.74 16.50
N LEU A 51 -0.06 -24.39 16.55
CA LEU A 51 -1.24 -24.00 15.76
C LEU A 51 -1.71 -22.56 16.04
N ARG A 52 -1.62 -22.12 17.31
CA ARG A 52 -1.97 -20.75 17.70
C ARG A 52 -0.98 -19.73 17.11
N ASN A 53 0.31 -20.02 17.19
CA ASN A 53 1.35 -19.13 16.68
C ASN A 53 1.31 -19.04 15.15
N THR A 54 1.18 -20.17 14.44
CA THR A 54 1.03 -20.18 12.97
C THR A 54 -0.21 -19.39 12.51
N GLY A 55 -1.33 -19.51 13.24
CA GLY A 55 -2.52 -18.72 12.95
C GLY A 55 -2.37 -17.23 13.31
N GLN A 56 -1.48 -16.85 14.21
CA GLN A 56 -1.16 -15.43 14.48
C GLN A 56 -0.24 -14.85 13.40
N ASP A 57 0.74 -15.63 12.93
CA ASP A 57 1.67 -15.19 11.89
C ASP A 57 0.97 -15.01 10.54
N GLN A 58 0.12 -15.96 10.14
CA GLN A 58 -0.72 -15.84 8.93
C GLN A 58 -1.62 -14.60 8.96
N ARG A 59 -2.19 -14.27 10.12
CA ARG A 59 -3.04 -13.08 10.28
C ARG A 59 -2.27 -11.76 10.17
N LYS A 60 -1.01 -11.74 10.61
CA LYS A 60 -0.14 -10.56 10.47
C LYS A 60 0.28 -10.37 9.02
N GLU A 61 0.70 -11.44 8.36
CA GLU A 61 1.06 -11.45 6.94
C GLU A 61 -0.11 -10.97 6.07
N GLU A 62 -1.32 -11.50 6.31
CA GLU A 62 -2.54 -11.06 5.61
C GLU A 62 -2.87 -9.57 5.88
N GLN A 63 -2.59 -9.06 7.08
CA GLN A 63 -2.80 -7.64 7.41
C GLN A 63 -1.82 -6.72 6.67
N GLU A 64 -0.56 -7.13 6.54
CA GLU A 64 0.47 -6.38 5.81
C GLU A 64 0.15 -6.31 4.31
N ASP A 65 -0.31 -7.41 3.74
CA ASP A 65 -0.77 -7.49 2.35
C ASP A 65 -2.00 -6.62 2.09
N ASN A 66 -2.98 -6.64 2.99
CA ASN A 66 -4.18 -5.81 2.86
C ASN A 66 -3.85 -4.32 2.98
N ASN A 67 -2.91 -3.96 3.85
CA ASN A 67 -2.44 -2.58 3.97
C ASN A 67 -1.68 -2.13 2.70
N SER A 68 -0.83 -2.99 2.14
CA SER A 68 -0.10 -2.69 0.91
C SER A 68 -1.06 -2.52 -0.28
N ARG A 69 -2.05 -3.40 -0.42
CA ARG A 69 -3.11 -3.32 -1.45
C ARG A 69 -3.90 -2.01 -1.32
N THR A 70 -4.32 -1.66 -0.10
CA THR A 70 -5.03 -0.40 0.18
C THR A 70 -4.20 0.84 -0.21
N ARG A 71 -2.89 0.82 0.05
CA ARG A 71 -1.99 1.92 -0.34
C ARG A 71 -1.85 2.01 -1.87
N ALA A 72 -1.70 0.87 -2.55
CA ALA A 72 -1.60 0.82 -4.00
C ALA A 72 -2.86 1.37 -4.68
N GLU A 73 -4.05 0.97 -4.20
CA GLU A 73 -5.33 1.47 -4.70
C GLU A 73 -5.47 2.99 -4.52
N LYS A 74 -5.05 3.54 -3.37
CA LYS A 74 -5.05 5.00 -3.15
C LYS A 74 -4.13 5.73 -4.13
N VAL A 75 -2.93 5.21 -4.39
CA VAL A 75 -1.98 5.78 -5.35
C VAL A 75 -2.55 5.73 -6.76
N GLN A 76 -3.18 4.62 -7.14
CA GLN A 76 -3.82 4.48 -8.45
C GLN A 76 -4.96 5.50 -8.61
N ALA A 77 -5.88 5.58 -7.63
CA ALA A 77 -6.98 6.54 -7.67
C ALA A 77 -6.49 7.99 -7.76
N GLN A 78 -5.39 8.32 -7.07
CA GLN A 78 -4.76 9.64 -7.17
C GLN A 78 -4.19 9.90 -8.57
N ALA A 79 -3.50 8.91 -9.17
CA ALA A 79 -2.95 9.02 -10.51
C ALA A 79 -4.06 9.20 -11.57
N GLU A 80 -5.15 8.42 -11.45
CA GLU A 80 -6.34 8.54 -12.31
C GLU A 80 -6.96 9.94 -12.20
N TYR A 81 -7.12 10.47 -10.98
CA TYR A 81 -7.64 11.81 -10.75
C TYR A 81 -6.76 12.89 -11.41
N THR A 82 -5.43 12.80 -11.28
CA THR A 82 -4.50 13.74 -11.91
C THR A 82 -4.58 13.70 -13.43
N GLU A 83 -4.64 12.50 -14.03
CA GLU A 83 -4.72 12.35 -15.48
C GLU A 83 -6.09 12.83 -16.02
N ALA A 84 -7.18 12.52 -15.33
CA ALA A 84 -8.52 13.01 -15.70
C ALA A 84 -8.60 14.54 -15.64
N ASN A 85 -8.08 15.17 -14.58
CA ASN A 85 -8.03 16.64 -14.47
C ASN A 85 -7.24 17.26 -15.63
N LYS A 86 -6.09 16.69 -15.97
CA LYS A 86 -5.27 17.14 -17.10
C LYS A 86 -6.02 17.04 -18.43
N GLN A 87 -6.81 15.98 -18.64
CA GLN A 87 -7.64 15.84 -19.84
C GLN A 87 -8.76 16.88 -19.89
N VAL A 88 -9.42 17.16 -18.76
CA VAL A 88 -10.45 18.20 -18.66
C VAL A 88 -9.87 19.59 -18.96
N GLU A 89 -8.69 19.93 -18.44
CA GLU A 89 -8.05 21.21 -18.75
C GLU A 89 -7.71 21.34 -20.25
N LYS A 90 -7.22 20.26 -20.86
CA LYS A 90 -6.95 20.22 -22.31
C LYS A 90 -8.23 20.38 -23.13
N SER A 91 -9.33 19.73 -22.74
CA SER A 91 -10.61 19.85 -23.46
C SER A 91 -11.17 21.26 -23.33
N ILE A 92 -11.16 21.86 -22.13
CA ILE A 92 -11.57 23.26 -21.89
C ILE A 92 -10.74 24.22 -22.75
N ARG A 93 -9.42 24.03 -22.82
CA ARG A 93 -8.55 24.88 -23.66
C ARG A 93 -8.88 24.75 -25.14
N THR A 94 -9.17 23.52 -25.60
CA THR A 94 -9.51 23.23 -26.99
C THR A 94 -10.87 23.83 -27.35
N ASP A 95 -11.87 23.65 -26.50
CA ASP A 95 -13.21 24.17 -26.68
C ASP A 95 -13.22 25.70 -26.71
N ARG A 96 -12.48 26.34 -25.79
CA ARG A 96 -12.27 27.79 -25.80
C ARG A 96 -11.63 28.26 -27.10
N LYS A 97 -10.64 27.54 -27.62
CA LYS A 97 -10.00 27.89 -28.90
C LYS A 97 -11.00 27.81 -30.06
N LYS A 98 -11.79 26.74 -30.13
CA LYS A 98 -12.84 26.57 -31.14
C LYS A 98 -13.88 27.70 -31.08
N TYR A 99 -14.36 28.03 -29.89
CA TYR A 99 -15.31 29.12 -29.68
C TYR A 99 -14.76 30.48 -30.16
N VAL A 100 -13.50 30.78 -29.85
CA VAL A 100 -12.85 32.02 -30.31
C VAL A 100 -12.67 32.03 -31.83
N GLU A 101 -12.32 30.90 -32.44
CA GLU A 101 -12.15 30.75 -33.88
C GLU A 101 -13.48 30.92 -34.63
N GLU A 102 -14.58 30.35 -34.13
CA GLU A 102 -15.93 30.56 -34.68
C GLU A 102 -16.35 32.03 -34.60
N LEU A 103 -16.12 32.70 -33.46
CA LEU A 103 -16.41 34.13 -33.32
C LEU A 103 -15.57 34.98 -34.28
N ALA A 104 -14.30 34.65 -34.47
CA ALA A 104 -13.43 35.35 -35.41
C ALA A 104 -13.90 35.16 -36.86
N MET A 105 -14.28 33.95 -37.24
CA MET A 105 -14.85 33.64 -38.56
C MET A 105 -16.15 34.42 -38.81
N MET A 106 -17.03 34.50 -37.80
CA MET A 106 -18.26 35.31 -37.89
C MET A 106 -17.97 36.80 -38.04
N ALA A 107 -16.98 37.33 -37.33
CA ALA A 107 -16.56 38.72 -37.45
C ALA A 107 -16.01 39.03 -38.85
N GLU A 108 -15.16 38.15 -39.39
CA GLU A 108 -14.62 38.30 -40.74
C GLU A 108 -15.73 38.28 -41.80
N LYS A 109 -16.68 37.35 -41.69
CA LYS A 109 -17.84 37.29 -42.59
C LYS A 109 -18.67 38.58 -42.53
N ALA A 110 -18.98 39.07 -41.32
CA ALA A 110 -19.73 40.31 -41.14
C ALA A 110 -19.00 41.53 -41.73
N ALA A 111 -17.67 41.59 -41.62
CA ALA A 111 -16.86 42.64 -42.25
C ALA A 111 -16.98 42.61 -43.78
N ARG A 112 -16.88 41.42 -44.39
CA ARG A 112 -17.02 41.24 -45.85
C ARG A 112 -18.42 41.60 -46.35
N GLU A 113 -19.46 41.28 -45.58
CA GLU A 113 -20.86 41.59 -45.91
C GLU A 113 -21.27 43.03 -45.58
N GLY A 114 -20.39 43.83 -44.93
CA GLY A 114 -20.69 45.20 -44.51
C GLY A 114 -21.66 45.30 -43.32
N ASN A 115 -21.89 44.20 -42.58
CA ASN A 115 -22.78 44.20 -41.41
C ASN A 115 -22.06 44.72 -40.16
N MET A 116 -21.98 46.04 -40.05
CA MET A 116 -21.25 46.72 -38.97
C MET A 116 -21.78 46.44 -37.57
N LYS A 117 -23.10 46.22 -37.42
CA LYS A 117 -23.70 45.90 -36.11
C LYS A 117 -23.21 44.55 -35.60
N GLN A 118 -23.26 43.52 -36.44
CA GLN A 118 -22.78 42.18 -36.07
C GLN A 118 -21.27 42.18 -35.81
N LEU A 119 -20.50 42.90 -36.63
CA LEU A 119 -19.05 43.04 -36.45
C LEU A 119 -18.70 43.62 -35.06
N TYR A 120 -19.40 44.67 -34.64
CA TYR A 120 -19.18 45.28 -33.33
C TYR A 120 -19.53 44.32 -32.19
N ASP A 121 -20.70 43.66 -32.26
CA ASP A 121 -21.16 42.75 -31.21
C ASP A 121 -20.23 41.53 -31.04
N THR A 122 -19.74 40.94 -32.13
CA THR A 122 -18.81 39.79 -32.08
C THR A 122 -17.43 40.22 -31.57
N THR A 123 -16.92 41.38 -32.00
CA THR A 123 -15.65 41.93 -31.51
C THR A 123 -15.71 42.29 -30.03
N LYS A 124 -16.86 42.79 -29.56
CA LYS A 124 -17.12 43.04 -28.14
C LYS A 124 -17.11 41.75 -27.31
N LYS A 125 -17.67 40.65 -27.85
CA LYS A 125 -17.60 39.33 -27.21
C LYS A 125 -16.17 38.77 -27.18
N LEU A 126 -15.42 38.92 -28.27
CA LEU A 126 -14.01 38.49 -28.36
C LEU A 126 -13.09 39.24 -27.40
N SER A 127 -13.33 40.54 -27.21
CA SER A 127 -12.58 41.38 -26.26
C SER A 127 -13.01 41.20 -24.80
N GLY A 128 -14.07 40.43 -24.55
CA GLY A 128 -14.54 40.09 -23.21
C GLY A 128 -13.44 39.39 -22.40
N LYS A 129 -13.01 40.01 -21.31
CA LYS A 129 -12.01 39.41 -20.41
C LYS A 129 -12.62 38.18 -19.73
N TYR A 130 -12.05 37.01 -19.99
CA TYR A 130 -12.38 35.79 -19.26
C TYR A 130 -11.89 35.92 -17.82
N SER A 131 -12.81 36.16 -16.88
CA SER A 131 -12.53 36.02 -15.45
C SER A 131 -12.61 34.53 -15.11
N LYS A 132 -11.49 33.92 -14.73
CA LYS A 132 -11.43 32.52 -14.33
C LYS A 132 -12.34 32.37 -13.09
N PRO A 133 -13.41 31.54 -13.11
CA PRO A 133 -14.03 31.16 -11.85
C PRO A 133 -13.04 30.27 -11.12
N GLU A 134 -12.46 30.77 -10.03
CA GLU A 134 -11.69 29.97 -9.09
C GLU A 134 -12.67 29.03 -8.39
N ARG A 135 -12.90 27.86 -8.97
CA ARG A 135 -13.61 26.76 -8.33
C ARG A 135 -12.59 25.67 -8.04
N PRO A 136 -11.97 25.68 -6.85
CA PRO A 136 -11.11 24.59 -6.45
C PRO A 136 -11.97 23.34 -6.29
N VAL A 137 -11.49 22.22 -6.83
CA VAL A 137 -12.20 20.94 -6.75
C VAL A 137 -12.18 20.50 -5.28
N LYS A 138 -13.38 20.36 -4.71
CA LYS A 138 -13.56 19.87 -3.34
C LYS A 138 -13.49 18.36 -3.32
N ASP A 139 -12.86 17.79 -2.30
CA ASP A 139 -12.96 16.36 -2.01
C ASP A 139 -14.35 16.01 -1.42
N LYS A 140 -14.57 14.72 -1.13
CA LYS A 140 -15.82 14.23 -0.53
C LYS A 140 -16.08 14.81 0.88
N GLU A 141 -15.08 15.40 1.51
CA GLU A 141 -15.14 16.04 2.84
C GLU A 141 -15.32 17.57 2.72
N GLY A 142 -15.42 18.10 1.50
CA GLY A 142 -15.58 19.53 1.25
C GLY A 142 -14.30 20.36 1.35
N LYS A 143 -13.13 19.73 1.52
CA LYS A 143 -11.83 20.40 1.58
C LYS A 143 -11.32 20.69 0.18
N PHE A 144 -10.67 21.84 0.04
CA PHE A 144 -10.04 22.23 -1.21
C PHE A 144 -8.72 21.48 -1.36
N ASN A 145 -8.59 20.71 -2.43
CA ASN A 145 -7.35 20.06 -2.79
C ASN A 145 -6.41 21.09 -3.44
N ASN A 146 -5.73 21.88 -2.63
CA ASN A 146 -4.63 22.71 -3.10
C ASN A 146 -3.36 21.86 -3.09
N SER A 147 -2.83 21.53 -4.27
CA SER A 147 -1.43 21.09 -4.44
C SER A 147 -0.52 22.30 -4.57
#